data_AF-W1W7W3-F1
#
_entry.id   AF-W1W7W3-F1
#
_cell.length_a   1.000
_cell.length_b   1.000
_cell.length_c   1.000
_cell.angle_alpha   90.00
_cell.angle_beta   90.00
_cell.angle_gamma   90.00
#
_symmetry.space_group_name_H-M   'P 1'
#
loop_
_entity.id
_entity.type
_entity.pdbx_description
1 polymer ?
#
loop_
_entity_poly.entity_id
_entity_poly.type
_entity_poly.pdbx_seq_one_letter_code
_entity_poly.pdbx_strand_id
1 'polypeptide(L)'
;TVSDHGAIKELIKHGTAADPEDAVRVALKSGINMSMSDEYYSKYLPGLIKSGKVTMEELDDAARHVLNVKYDMGLFNDPYSHLGPKESDPVDTNAESRLHRKEAREGARESLVLLKNRLETLPLKKSATIAVVGPLADSKRDVMGSWSAAGVADQSVTVLTGIKNAVGENGKVLYAKGA
;
A
#
# COMPACT_ATOMS: atom_id res chain seq x y z
N THR A 1 8.14 -7.92 14.83
CA THR A 1 6.68 -7.85 14.57
C THR A 1 6.17 -6.50 15.01
N VAL A 2 5.24 -5.94 14.25
CA VAL A 2 4.57 -4.66 14.53
C VAL A 2 3.08 -4.95 14.62
N SER A 3 2.37 -4.33 15.56
CA SER A 3 0.91 -4.43 15.59
C SER A 3 0.29 -3.75 14.37
N ASP A 4 -0.93 -4.14 13.99
CA ASP A 4 -1.74 -3.30 13.10
C ASP A 4 -2.19 -2.02 13.84
N HIS A 5 -2.76 -1.07 13.10
CA HIS A 5 -3.14 0.25 13.57
C HIS A 5 -4.16 0.16 14.73
N GLY A 6 -3.71 0.42 15.95
CA GLY A 6 -4.52 0.38 17.16
C GLY A 6 -4.90 -1.02 17.64
N ALA A 7 -4.30 -2.08 17.09
CA ALA A 7 -4.69 -3.46 17.37
C ALA A 7 -4.51 -3.87 18.84
N ILE A 8 -3.56 -3.26 19.56
CA ILE A 8 -3.35 -3.57 20.99
C ILE A 8 -4.53 -3.05 21.80
N LYS A 9 -4.99 -1.83 21.52
CA LYS A 9 -6.20 -1.28 22.13
C LYS A 9 -7.44 -2.13 21.83
N GLU A 10 -7.51 -2.72 20.65
CA GLU A 10 -8.66 -3.53 20.24
C GLU A 10 -8.75 -4.88 20.95
N LEU A 11 -7.69 -5.36 21.60
CA LEU A 11 -7.73 -6.54 22.47
C LEU A 11 -8.81 -6.43 23.55
N ILE A 12 -9.11 -5.20 24.01
CA ILE A 12 -10.18 -4.94 24.98
C ILE A 12 -11.55 -5.19 24.33
N LYS A 13 -11.77 -4.71 23.11
CA LYS A 13 -13.03 -4.94 22.38
C LYS A 13 -13.23 -6.41 22.04
N HIS A 14 -12.15 -7.13 21.78
CA HIS A 14 -12.18 -8.57 21.56
C HIS A 14 -12.44 -9.38 22.84
N GLY A 15 -12.33 -8.77 24.02
CA GLY A 15 -12.47 -9.45 25.30
C GLY A 15 -11.24 -10.29 25.68
N THR A 16 -10.11 -10.10 25.00
CA THR A 16 -8.84 -10.80 25.29
C THR A 16 -8.04 -10.10 26.38
N ALA A 17 -8.30 -8.80 26.62
CA ALA A 17 -7.69 -8.01 27.68
C ALA A 17 -8.76 -7.25 28.47
N ALA A 18 -8.56 -7.11 29.77
CA ALA A 18 -9.53 -6.45 30.65
C ALA A 18 -9.50 -4.91 30.52
N ASP A 19 -8.31 -4.34 30.30
CA ASP A 19 -8.06 -2.90 30.29
C ASP A 19 -6.78 -2.59 29.47
N PRO A 20 -6.40 -1.31 29.29
CA PRO A 20 -5.21 -0.95 28.52
C PRO A 20 -3.88 -1.51 29.07
N GLU A 21 -3.73 -1.66 30.38
CA GLU A 21 -2.51 -2.21 30.99
C GLU A 21 -2.41 -3.72 30.68
N ASP A 22 -3.53 -4.44 30.84
CA ASP A 22 -3.60 -5.85 30.49
C ASP A 22 -3.41 -6.09 28.98
N ALA A 23 -3.93 -5.20 28.13
CA ALA A 23 -3.73 -5.28 26.68
C ALA A 23 -2.26 -5.18 26.29
N VAL A 24 -1.50 -4.27 26.91
CA VAL A 24 -0.05 -4.16 26.70
C VAL A 24 0.70 -5.40 27.19
N ARG A 25 0.34 -5.90 28.38
CA ARG A 25 0.93 -7.11 28.94
C ARG A 25 0.72 -8.31 27.99
N VAL A 26 -0.52 -8.50 27.51
CA VAL A 26 -0.87 -9.57 26.58
C VAL A 26 -0.11 -9.39 25.26
N ALA A 27 -0.11 -8.20 24.67
CA ALA A 27 0.56 -7.94 23.40
C ALA A 27 2.07 -8.21 23.45
N LEU A 28 2.77 -7.66 24.45
CA LEU A 28 4.22 -7.83 24.56
C LEU A 28 4.60 -9.29 24.80
N LYS A 29 3.92 -9.96 25.74
CA LYS A 29 4.15 -11.39 26.02
C LYS A 29 3.81 -12.30 24.84
N SER A 30 2.94 -11.86 23.94
CA SER A 30 2.62 -12.58 22.69
C SER A 30 3.61 -12.31 21.56
N GLY A 31 4.67 -11.54 21.82
CA GLY A 31 5.73 -11.25 20.83
C GLY A 31 5.38 -10.10 19.88
N ILE A 32 4.58 -9.12 20.30
CA ILE A 32 4.40 -7.87 19.55
C ILE A 32 5.50 -6.88 19.96
N ASN A 33 6.45 -6.61 19.06
CA ASN A 33 7.65 -5.83 19.41
C ASN A 33 7.46 -4.31 19.30
N MET A 34 6.49 -3.86 18.50
CA MET A 34 6.22 -2.44 18.25
C MET A 34 4.71 -2.17 18.21
N SER A 35 4.28 -1.15 18.94
CA SER A 35 2.91 -0.64 18.97
C SER A 35 2.71 0.40 17.85
N MET A 36 1.67 0.21 17.04
CA MET A 36 1.30 1.12 15.95
C MET A 36 0.08 1.95 16.31
N SER A 37 0.25 3.27 16.36
CA SER A 37 -0.85 4.26 16.42
C SER A 37 -1.80 4.18 17.63
N ASP A 38 -1.32 3.71 18.79
CA ASP A 38 -2.11 3.73 20.05
C ASP A 38 -1.39 4.29 21.29
N GLU A 39 -0.07 4.54 21.24
CA GLU A 39 0.77 4.99 22.37
C GLU A 39 0.79 4.05 23.59
N TYR A 40 0.17 2.87 23.52
CA TYR A 40 -0.07 2.01 24.68
C TYR A 40 1.24 1.52 25.29
N TYR A 41 2.21 1.11 24.48
CA TYR A 41 3.49 0.63 24.98
C TYR A 41 4.23 1.69 25.79
N SER A 42 4.40 2.89 25.23
CA SER A 42 5.07 3.99 25.92
C SER A 42 4.36 4.41 27.21
N LYS A 43 3.03 4.29 27.25
CA LYS A 43 2.22 4.68 28.39
C LYS A 43 2.21 3.66 29.53
N TYR A 44 2.09 2.36 29.23
CA TYR A 44 1.79 1.33 30.24
C TYR A 44 2.97 0.40 30.57
N LEU A 45 3.95 0.22 29.67
CA LEU A 45 5.10 -0.65 29.96
C LEU A 45 5.90 -0.25 31.21
N PRO A 46 6.17 1.05 31.49
CA PRO A 46 6.91 1.41 32.69
C PRO A 46 6.24 0.93 33.99
N GLY A 47 4.91 1.00 34.07
CA GLY A 47 4.13 0.50 35.21
C GLY A 47 4.11 -1.02 35.31
N LEU A 48 3.96 -1.70 34.17
CA LEU A 48 3.98 -3.17 34.08
C LEU A 48 5.32 -3.75 34.51
N ILE A 49 6.43 -3.11 34.15
CA ILE A 49 7.78 -3.51 34.57
C ILE A 49 7.95 -3.27 36.07
N LYS A 50 7.57 -2.09 36.58
CA LYS A 50 7.68 -1.78 38.01
C LYS A 50 6.87 -2.73 38.89
N SER A 51 5.74 -3.22 38.38
CA SER A 51 4.89 -4.19 39.08
C SER A 51 5.30 -5.66 38.88
N GLY A 52 6.30 -5.94 38.03
CA GLY A 52 6.76 -7.29 37.72
C GLY A 52 5.81 -8.11 36.82
N LYS A 53 4.75 -7.49 36.27
CA LYS A 53 3.83 -8.15 35.34
C LYS A 53 4.43 -8.37 33.95
N VAL A 54 5.44 -7.58 33.61
CA VAL A 54 6.31 -7.70 32.44
C VAL A 54 7.75 -7.65 32.93
N THR A 55 8.66 -8.46 32.36
CA THR A 55 10.07 -8.45 32.75
C THR A 55 10.90 -7.48 31.90
N MET A 56 12.07 -7.09 32.41
CA MET A 56 13.02 -6.29 31.62
C MET A 56 13.51 -7.06 30.40
N GLU A 57 13.70 -8.37 30.51
CA GLU A 57 14.12 -9.22 29.39
C GLU A 57 13.09 -9.25 28.25
N GLU A 58 11.78 -9.23 28.58
CA GLU A 58 10.71 -9.14 27.58
C GLU A 58 10.75 -7.80 26.82
N LEU A 59 11.06 -6.69 27.51
CA LEU A 59 11.26 -5.39 26.88
C LEU A 59 12.54 -5.36 26.04
N ASP A 60 13.64 -5.87 26.57
CA ASP A 60 14.94 -5.91 25.90
C ASP A 60 14.87 -6.75 24.62
N ASP A 61 14.16 -7.87 24.63
CA ASP A 61 13.95 -8.70 23.44
C ASP A 61 13.14 -7.96 22.36
N ALA A 62 12.06 -7.28 22.73
CA ALA A 62 11.29 -6.44 21.80
C ALA A 62 12.12 -5.29 21.23
N ALA A 63 12.88 -4.59 22.08
CA ALA A 63 13.76 -3.50 21.66
C ALA A 63 14.88 -4.00 20.74
N ARG A 64 15.52 -5.14 21.07
CA ARG A 64 16.56 -5.78 20.26
C ARG A 64 16.07 -6.03 18.85
N HIS A 65 14.85 -6.54 18.67
CA HIS A 65 14.31 -6.79 17.33
C HIS A 65 14.15 -5.50 16.50
N VAL A 66 13.71 -4.38 17.12
CA VAL A 66 13.62 -3.09 16.42
C VAL A 66 15.00 -2.57 16.04
N LEU A 67 15.98 -2.70 16.94
CA LEU A 67 17.35 -2.26 16.69
C LEU A 67 18.03 -3.14 15.62
N ASN A 68 17.81 -4.45 15.61
CA ASN A 68 18.34 -5.36 14.59
C ASN A 68 17.83 -5.00 13.20
N VAL A 69 16.53 -4.69 13.04
CA VAL A 69 16.01 -4.25 11.73
C VAL A 69 16.69 -2.95 11.27
N LYS A 70 16.90 -1.98 12.18
CA LYS A 70 17.63 -0.75 11.84
C LYS A 70 19.09 -1.02 11.49
N TYR A 71 19.71 -2.00 12.13
CA TYR A 71 21.07 -2.45 11.83
C TYR A 71 21.16 -3.10 10.46
N ASP A 72 20.27 -4.04 10.14
CA ASP A 72 20.21 -4.73 8.85
C ASP A 72 19.90 -3.75 7.70
N MET A 73 19.12 -2.70 7.97
CA MET A 73 18.90 -1.59 7.04
C MET A 73 20.11 -0.64 6.91
N GLY A 74 21.17 -0.84 7.68
CA GLY A 74 22.38 -0.01 7.65
C GLY A 74 22.23 1.38 8.31
N LEU A 75 21.13 1.65 9.01
CA LEU A 75 20.80 2.98 9.55
C LEU A 75 21.71 3.41 10.72
N PHE A 76 22.39 2.46 11.38
CA PHE A 76 23.42 2.78 12.37
C PHE A 76 24.74 3.20 11.74
N ASN A 77 25.02 2.75 10.52
CA ASN A 77 26.21 3.15 9.78
C ASN A 77 26.00 4.50 9.09
N ASP A 78 24.85 4.66 8.43
CA ASP A 78 24.44 5.92 7.83
C ASP A 78 22.91 6.08 7.95
N PRO A 79 22.41 6.98 8.82
CA PRO A 79 20.98 7.21 8.97
C PRO A 79 20.34 7.91 7.77
N TYR A 80 21.13 8.43 6.83
CA TYR A 80 20.66 9.14 5.62
C TYR A 80 20.82 8.32 4.34
N SER A 81 21.21 7.04 4.43
CA SER A 81 21.55 6.17 3.29
C SER A 81 20.45 6.04 2.23
N HIS A 82 19.18 6.22 2.62
CA HIS A 82 18.02 6.16 1.72
C HIS A 82 17.48 7.54 1.31
N LEU A 83 18.11 8.63 1.75
CA LEU A 83 17.71 10.00 1.47
C LEU A 83 18.61 10.66 0.41
N GLY A 84 19.83 10.14 0.22
CA GLY A 84 20.82 10.74 -0.69
C GLY A 84 21.40 12.05 -0.12
N PRO A 85 22.28 12.73 -0.88
CA PRO A 85 22.76 14.05 -0.51
C PRO A 85 21.60 15.04 -0.37
N LYS A 86 21.70 15.98 0.56
CA LYS A 86 20.68 17.00 0.82
C LYS A 86 20.28 17.78 -0.45
N GLU A 87 21.22 17.98 -1.34
CA GLU A 87 21.07 18.71 -2.60
C GLU A 87 20.36 17.88 -3.68
N SER A 88 20.11 16.58 -3.43
CA SER A 88 19.48 15.66 -4.38
C SER A 88 17.98 15.49 -4.21
N ASP A 89 17.37 16.22 -3.26
CA ASP A 89 15.92 16.21 -3.05
C ASP A 89 15.18 16.53 -4.37
N PRO A 90 14.19 15.70 -4.77
CA PRO A 90 13.47 15.92 -6.00
C PRO A 90 12.58 17.17 -5.88
N VAL A 91 12.69 18.07 -6.86
CA VAL A 91 11.83 19.27 -6.95
C VAL A 91 10.35 18.90 -7.04
N ASP A 92 10.05 17.83 -7.76
CA ASP A 92 8.70 17.26 -7.87
C ASP A 92 8.75 15.75 -7.64
N THR A 93 8.25 15.33 -6.48
CA THR A 93 8.15 13.91 -6.11
C THR A 93 7.29 13.12 -7.11
N ASN A 94 6.31 13.76 -7.75
CA ASN A 94 5.35 13.16 -8.66
C ASN A 94 5.72 13.33 -10.14
N ALA A 95 6.93 13.81 -10.46
CA ALA A 95 7.34 14.03 -11.84
C ALA A 95 7.20 12.76 -12.70
N GLU A 96 6.70 12.91 -13.93
CA GLU A 96 6.51 11.81 -14.90
C GLU A 96 7.78 11.00 -15.14
N SER A 97 8.95 11.64 -15.11
CA SER A 97 10.26 11.02 -15.28
C SER A 97 10.63 10.03 -14.17
N ARG A 98 9.92 10.04 -13.04
CA ARG A 98 10.13 9.13 -11.90
C ARG A 98 9.19 7.92 -11.93
N LEU A 99 8.24 7.87 -12.87
CA LEU A 99 7.28 6.80 -12.99
C LEU A 99 7.83 5.62 -13.79
N HIS A 100 7.46 4.40 -13.40
CA HIS A 100 7.85 3.15 -14.04
C HIS A 100 6.72 2.62 -14.94
N ARG A 101 6.30 3.44 -15.92
CA ARG A 101 5.09 3.17 -16.72
C ARG A 101 5.19 1.92 -17.59
N LYS A 102 6.39 1.60 -18.08
CA LYS A 102 6.61 0.44 -18.94
C LYS A 102 6.40 -0.85 -18.16
N GLU A 103 7.04 -0.95 -16.99
CA GLU A 103 6.97 -2.09 -16.08
C GLU A 103 5.55 -2.26 -15.55
N ALA A 104 4.88 -1.17 -15.17
CA ALA A 104 3.48 -1.20 -14.77
C ALA A 104 2.56 -1.73 -15.87
N ARG A 105 2.79 -1.34 -17.13
CA ARG A 105 2.00 -1.82 -18.29
C ARG A 105 2.26 -3.30 -18.59
N GLU A 106 3.50 -3.76 -18.45
CA GLU A 106 3.85 -5.17 -18.65
C GLU A 106 3.23 -6.04 -17.56
N GLY A 107 3.40 -5.70 -16.28
CA GLY A 107 2.76 -6.42 -15.18
C GLY A 107 1.23 -6.45 -15.28
N ALA A 108 0.61 -5.34 -15.70
CA ALA A 108 -0.84 -5.28 -15.90
C ALA A 108 -1.35 -6.13 -17.07
N ARG A 109 -0.52 -6.45 -18.08
CA ARG A 109 -0.94 -7.34 -19.19
C ARG A 109 -1.02 -8.79 -18.76
N GLU A 110 -0.05 -9.23 -17.98
CA GLU A 110 0.06 -10.62 -17.50
C GLU A 110 -1.00 -10.96 -16.43
N SER A 111 -1.63 -9.95 -15.81
CA SER A 111 -2.66 -10.16 -14.79
C SER A 111 -4.08 -10.26 -15.35
N LEU A 112 -4.30 -10.00 -16.64
CA LEU A 112 -5.63 -10.03 -17.25
C LEU A 112 -6.10 -11.48 -17.47
N VAL A 113 -7.32 -11.78 -17.04
CA VAL A 113 -7.94 -13.10 -17.23
C VAL A 113 -9.07 -13.01 -18.26
N LEU A 114 -8.92 -13.74 -19.37
CA LEU A 114 -9.97 -13.88 -20.37
C LEU A 114 -11.04 -14.89 -19.91
N LEU A 115 -12.18 -14.40 -19.45
CA LEU A 115 -13.26 -15.26 -18.94
C LEU A 115 -14.12 -15.90 -20.05
N LYS A 116 -14.27 -15.24 -21.20
CA LYS A 116 -15.08 -15.71 -22.33
C LYS A 116 -14.69 -15.04 -23.64
N ASN A 117 -14.63 -15.82 -24.73
CA ASN A 117 -14.50 -15.31 -26.10
C ASN A 117 -15.39 -16.15 -27.04
N ARG A 118 -16.49 -15.57 -27.55
CA ARG A 118 -17.44 -16.26 -28.42
C ARG A 118 -17.25 -15.76 -29.85
N LEU A 119 -17.33 -16.66 -30.84
CA LEU A 119 -17.23 -16.32 -32.28
C LEU A 119 -15.98 -15.51 -32.63
N GLU A 120 -14.85 -15.77 -31.94
CA GLU A 120 -13.58 -15.07 -32.18
C GLU A 120 -13.71 -13.54 -32.15
N THR A 121 -14.56 -13.03 -31.26
CA THR A 121 -14.82 -11.58 -31.13
C THR A 121 -13.53 -10.82 -30.81
N LEU A 122 -12.67 -11.39 -29.97
CA LEU A 122 -11.34 -10.85 -29.67
C LEU A 122 -10.25 -11.62 -30.44
N PRO A 123 -9.19 -10.92 -30.92
CA PRO A 123 -8.90 -9.50 -30.74
C PRO A 123 -9.68 -8.57 -31.70
N LEU A 124 -10.01 -7.36 -31.23
CA LEU A 124 -10.71 -6.36 -32.04
C LEU A 124 -9.81 -5.80 -33.16
N LYS A 125 -10.39 -5.57 -34.34
CA LYS A 125 -9.72 -4.86 -35.43
C LYS A 125 -9.59 -3.37 -35.10
N LYS A 126 -8.39 -2.81 -35.24
CA LYS A 126 -8.13 -1.38 -35.00
C LYS A 126 -8.87 -0.44 -35.96
N SER A 127 -9.35 -0.94 -37.09
CA SER A 127 -10.12 -0.15 -38.05
C SER A 127 -11.62 -0.04 -37.76
N ALA A 128 -12.10 -0.67 -36.70
CA ALA A 128 -13.51 -0.64 -36.34
C ALA A 128 -13.96 0.73 -35.78
N THR A 129 -15.26 0.96 -35.80
CA THR A 129 -15.90 1.93 -34.90
C THR A 129 -16.24 1.22 -33.59
N ILE A 130 -15.63 1.64 -32.49
CA ILE A 130 -15.75 1.01 -31.17
C ILE A 130 -16.52 1.96 -30.25
N ALA A 131 -17.68 1.53 -29.76
CA ALA A 131 -18.38 2.21 -28.68
C ALA A 131 -17.87 1.72 -27.33
N VAL A 132 -17.37 2.64 -26.50
CA VAL A 132 -16.96 2.38 -25.12
C VAL A 132 -18.02 2.95 -24.20
N VAL A 133 -18.67 2.11 -23.41
CA VAL A 133 -19.81 2.49 -22.55
C VAL A 133 -19.60 1.99 -21.13
N GLY A 134 -19.86 2.86 -20.15
CA GLY A 134 -19.91 2.49 -18.74
C GLY A 134 -19.23 3.50 -17.81
N PRO A 135 -19.61 3.54 -16.52
CA PRO A 135 -19.13 4.53 -15.56
C PRO A 135 -17.63 4.42 -15.26
N LEU A 136 -17.04 3.23 -15.44
CA LEU A 136 -15.62 2.97 -15.23
C LEU A 136 -14.75 3.23 -16.47
N ALA A 137 -15.36 3.46 -17.64
CA ALA A 137 -14.63 3.57 -18.90
C ALA A 137 -13.58 4.68 -18.87
N ASP A 138 -13.90 5.82 -18.25
CA ASP A 138 -13.01 6.98 -18.14
C ASP A 138 -12.68 7.35 -16.69
N SER A 139 -12.72 6.39 -15.77
CA SER A 139 -12.37 6.63 -14.36
C SER A 139 -10.88 6.47 -14.11
N LYS A 140 -10.22 7.60 -13.79
CA LYS A 140 -8.82 7.61 -13.35
C LYS A 140 -8.62 7.11 -11.93
N ARG A 141 -9.62 7.27 -11.05
CA ARG A 141 -9.51 6.84 -9.65
C ARG A 141 -9.63 5.33 -9.54
N ASP A 142 -10.61 4.75 -10.21
CA ASP A 142 -10.96 3.33 -10.00
C ASP A 142 -9.94 2.39 -10.64
N VAL A 143 -9.28 2.79 -11.73
CA VAL A 143 -8.25 1.98 -12.38
C VAL A 143 -7.01 1.75 -11.49
N MET A 144 -6.77 2.62 -10.49
CA MET A 144 -5.70 2.43 -9.51
C MET A 144 -6.06 1.41 -8.41
N GLY A 145 -7.35 1.16 -8.20
CA GLY A 145 -7.85 0.29 -7.12
C GLY A 145 -7.74 0.90 -5.71
N SER A 146 -8.10 0.09 -4.72
CA SER A 146 -7.89 0.40 -3.29
C SER A 146 -6.41 0.30 -2.92
N TRP A 147 -6.02 0.92 -1.80
CA TRP A 147 -4.63 0.84 -1.31
C TRP A 147 -3.59 1.30 -2.33
N SER A 148 -3.93 2.30 -3.15
CA SER A 148 -3.08 2.84 -4.22
C SER A 148 -1.86 3.65 -3.73
N ALA A 149 -1.56 3.62 -2.43
CA ALA A 149 -0.45 4.32 -1.78
C ALA A 149 -0.31 5.80 -2.25
N ALA A 150 0.87 6.19 -2.71
CA ALA A 150 1.17 7.52 -3.23
C ALA A 150 0.77 7.72 -4.72
N GLY A 151 -0.02 6.82 -5.31
CA GLY A 151 -0.46 6.93 -6.68
C GLY A 151 -1.32 8.17 -6.93
N VAL A 152 -0.98 8.94 -7.96
CA VAL A 152 -1.73 10.13 -8.37
C VAL A 152 -2.75 9.75 -9.45
N ALA A 153 -4.04 9.87 -9.11
CA ALA A 153 -5.13 9.48 -10.02
C ALA A 153 -4.97 10.12 -11.41
N ASP A 154 -4.61 11.41 -11.46
CA ASP A 154 -4.50 12.14 -12.72
C ASP A 154 -3.44 11.63 -13.68
N GLN A 155 -2.46 10.86 -13.20
CA GLN A 155 -1.41 10.24 -14.00
C GLN A 155 -1.81 8.86 -14.57
N SER A 156 -3.01 8.37 -14.24
CA SER A 156 -3.52 7.07 -14.69
C SER A 156 -4.04 7.11 -16.13
N VAL A 157 -3.85 6.00 -16.85
CA VAL A 157 -4.44 5.78 -18.17
C VAL A 157 -5.75 5.03 -17.99
N THR A 158 -6.87 5.68 -18.31
CA THR A 158 -8.21 5.06 -18.25
C THR A 158 -8.38 4.00 -19.34
N VAL A 159 -9.39 3.14 -19.23
CA VAL A 159 -9.73 2.15 -20.27
C VAL A 159 -10.02 2.85 -21.60
N LEU A 160 -10.81 3.93 -21.57
CA LEU A 160 -11.13 4.75 -22.73
C LEU A 160 -9.87 5.34 -23.36
N THR A 161 -8.99 5.92 -22.56
CA THR A 161 -7.72 6.48 -23.04
C THR A 161 -6.82 5.39 -23.64
N GLY A 162 -6.72 4.23 -22.99
CA GLY A 162 -5.95 3.08 -23.49
C GLY A 162 -6.45 2.57 -24.83
N ILE A 163 -7.78 2.47 -25.02
CA ILE A 163 -8.40 2.08 -26.29
C ILE A 163 -8.12 3.13 -27.37
N LYS A 164 -8.31 4.42 -27.07
CA LYS A 164 -7.99 5.51 -28.02
C LYS A 164 -6.53 5.47 -28.47
N ASN A 165 -5.59 5.30 -27.54
CA ASN A 165 -4.17 5.17 -27.83
C ASN A 165 -3.85 3.95 -28.70
N ALA A 166 -4.54 2.82 -28.49
CA ALA A 166 -4.30 1.59 -29.24
C ALA A 166 -4.88 1.61 -30.67
N VAL A 167 -6.03 2.27 -30.85
CA VAL A 167 -6.72 2.45 -32.14
C VAL A 167 -6.00 3.51 -32.98
N GLY A 168 -5.64 4.65 -32.37
CA GLY A 168 -5.06 5.79 -33.07
C GLY A 168 -6.00 6.32 -34.15
N GLU A 169 -5.45 6.66 -35.31
CA GLU A 169 -6.21 7.17 -36.46
C GLU A 169 -6.84 6.07 -37.33
N ASN A 170 -6.58 4.79 -37.02
CA ASN A 170 -7.03 3.68 -37.87
C ASN A 170 -8.53 3.45 -37.82
N GLY A 171 -9.21 3.89 -36.75
CA GLY A 171 -10.62 3.65 -36.49
C GLY A 171 -11.24 4.77 -35.67
N LYS A 172 -12.47 4.56 -35.18
CA LYS A 172 -13.23 5.58 -34.45
C LYS A 172 -13.63 5.06 -33.07
N VAL A 173 -13.39 5.86 -32.02
CA VAL A 173 -13.84 5.54 -30.66
C VAL A 173 -14.98 6.49 -30.28
N LEU A 174 -16.16 5.92 -30.01
CA LEU A 174 -17.32 6.63 -29.47
C LEU A 174 -17.39 6.36 -27.97
N TYR A 175 -17.82 7.34 -27.19
CA TYR A 175 -17.95 7.20 -25.75
C TYR A 175 -19.32 7.69 -25.27
N ALA A 176 -19.90 6.95 -24.33
CA ALA A 176 -21.01 7.40 -23.51
C ALA A 176 -20.82 6.85 -22.09
N LYS A 177 -21.10 7.65 -21.06
CA LYS A 177 -21.04 7.16 -19.67
C LYS A 177 -22.04 6.01 -19.42
N GLY A 178 -23.18 6.06 -20.10
CA GLY A 178 -24.33 5.19 -19.85
C GLY A 178 -25.39 5.90 -19.00
N ALA A 179 -26.34 5.12 -18.48
CA ALA A 179 -27.31 5.55 -17.47
C ALA A 179 -26.72 5.43 -16.07
#